data_AF-A0AA43D035-F1
#
_entry.id   AF-A0AA43D035-F1
#
_cell.length_a   1.000
_cell.length_b   1.000
_cell.length_c   1.000
_cell.angle_alpha   90.00
_cell.angle_beta   90.00
_cell.angle_gamma   90.00
#
_symmetry.space_group_name_H-M   'P 1'
#
loop_
_entity.id
_entity.type
_entity.pdbx_description
1 polymer ?
#
loop_
_entity_poly.entity_id
_entity_poly.type
_entity_poly.pdbx_seq_one_letter_code
_entity_poly.pdbx_strand_id
1 'polypeptide(L)' 'MRLHAALLTALLAAGFLLNTGLSRHAAAETLTPVTPPVQMPAFRLPGLNGSGGSDADLRNKVTIIRFWASW' A
#
# COMPACT_ATOMS: atom_id res chain seq x y z
N MET A 1 -23.70 -36.05 12.61
CA MET A 1 -22.55 -35.77 11.73
C MET A 1 -22.80 -34.71 10.66
N ARG A 2 -24.01 -34.59 10.06
CA ARG A 2 -24.28 -33.62 8.97
C ARG A 2 -24.35 -32.14 9.40
N LEU A 3 -24.76 -31.86 10.64
CA LEU A 3 -24.91 -30.50 11.16
C LEU A 3 -23.57 -29.77 11.37
N HIS A 4 -22.52 -30.51 11.78
CA HIS A 4 -21.19 -29.94 12.02
C HIS A 4 -20.47 -29.58 10.72
N ALA A 5 -20.68 -30.35 9.65
CA ALA A 5 -20.12 -30.05 8.34
C ALA A 5 -20.69 -28.74 7.77
N ALA A 6 -22.00 -28.53 7.86
CA ALA A 6 -22.65 -27.31 7.39
C ALA A 6 -22.19 -26.04 8.14
N LEU A 7 -21.98 -26.16 9.46
CA LEU A 7 -21.49 -25.06 10.29
C LEU A 7 -20.05 -24.65 9.94
N LEU A 8 -19.18 -25.64 9.71
CA LEU A 8 -17.79 -25.43 9.30
C LEU A 8 -17.71 -24.76 7.92
N THR A 9 -18.55 -25.18 6.98
CA THR A 9 -18.62 -24.56 5.65
C THR A 9 -19.11 -23.11 5.72
N ALA A 10 -20.07 -22.81 6.59
CA ALA A 10 -20.58 -21.45 6.77
C ALA A 10 -19.51 -20.50 7.39
N LEU A 11 -18.75 -20.98 8.36
CA LEU A 11 -17.66 -20.21 9.00
C LEU A 11 -16.51 -19.88 8.03
N LEU A 12 -16.14 -20.85 7.16
CA LEU A 12 -15.12 -20.63 6.12
C LEU A 12 -15.58 -19.60 5.08
N ALA A 13 -16.84 -19.64 4.66
CA ALA A 13 -17.40 -18.67 3.72
C ALA A 13 -17.45 -17.24 4.29
N ALA A 14 -17.80 -17.09 5.57
CA ALA A 14 -17.81 -15.79 6.24
C ALA A 14 -16.40 -15.18 6.37
N GLY A 15 -15.40 -16.00 6.70
CA GLY A 15 -14.00 -15.57 6.76
C GLY A 15 -13.44 -15.13 5.40
N PHE A 16 -13.85 -15.80 4.32
CA PHE A 16 -13.42 -15.45 2.97
C PHE A 16 -14.00 -14.10 2.49
N LEU A 17 -15.26 -13.80 2.82
CA LEU A 17 -15.91 -12.55 2.43
C LEU A 17 -15.31 -11.33 3.14
N LEU A 18 -14.95 -11.47 4.43
CA LEU A 18 -14.34 -10.40 5.23
C LEU A 18 -12.94 -9.98 4.73
N ASN A 19 -12.22 -10.88 4.05
CA ASN A 19 -10.85 -10.59 3.57
C ASN A 19 -10.82 -9.74 2.27
N THR A 20 -11.93 -9.64 1.55
CA THR A 20 -11.97 -8.93 0.25
C THR A 20 -12.10 -7.40 0.38
N GLY A 21 -12.36 -6.88 1.59
CA GLY A 21 -12.68 -5.47 1.81
C GLY A 21 -11.51 -4.55 2.23
N LEU A 22 -10.36 -5.08 2.63
CA LEU A 22 -9.28 -4.28 3.27
C LEU A 22 -8.21 -3.71 2.34
N SER A 23 -8.30 -3.93 1.03
CA SER A 23 -7.29 -3.46 0.07
C SER A 23 -7.86 -2.49 -0.95
N ARG A 24 -8.52 -1.41 -0.49
CA ARG A 24 -8.72 -0.22 -1.33
C ARG A 24 -7.38 0.50 -1.47
N HIS A 25 -6.52 -0.01 -2.35
CA HIS A 25 -5.39 0.77 -2.83
C HIS A 25 -5.98 1.95 -3.59
N ALA A 26 -5.66 3.19 -3.17
CA ALA A 26 -6.01 4.37 -3.92
C ALA A 26 -5.55 4.18 -5.37
N ALA A 27 -6.49 4.31 -6.32
CA ALA A 27 -6.20 4.13 -7.74
C ALA A 27 -4.95 4.94 -8.10
N ALA A 28 -4.07 4.37 -8.90
CA ALA A 28 -2.90 5.10 -9.37
C ALA A 28 -3.40 6.23 -10.27
N GLU A 29 -3.46 7.44 -9.71
CA GLU A 29 -3.68 8.65 -10.48
C GLU A 29 -2.62 8.71 -11.58
N THR A 30 -3.05 9.02 -12.81
CA THR A 30 -2.13 9.03 -13.95
C THR A 30 -1.12 10.15 -13.72
N LEU A 31 0.16 9.80 -13.67
CA LEU A 31 1.25 10.77 -13.44
C LEU A 31 1.33 11.72 -14.64
N THR A 32 1.03 13.00 -14.42
CA THR A 32 1.20 14.04 -15.43
C THR A 32 2.62 14.61 -15.37
N PRO A 33 3.35 14.69 -16.50
CA PRO A 33 4.66 15.33 -16.52
C PRO A 33 4.57 16.80 -16.10
N VAL A 34 5.50 17.26 -15.27
CA VAL A 34 5.61 18.68 -14.89
C VAL A 34 6.57 19.38 -15.85
N THR A 35 6.14 20.49 -16.43
CA THR A 35 6.96 21.33 -17.33
C THR A 35 6.99 22.78 -16.83
N PRO A 36 8.16 23.36 -16.53
CA PRO A 36 9.49 22.75 -16.61
C PRO A 36 9.71 21.66 -15.52
N PRO A 37 10.70 20.76 -15.69
CA PRO A 37 11.04 19.79 -14.66
C PRO A 37 11.36 20.47 -13.32
N VAL A 38 10.79 19.94 -12.24
CA VAL A 38 11.02 20.42 -10.86
C VAL A 38 11.94 19.44 -10.15
N GLN A 39 12.93 19.96 -9.42
CA GLN A 39 13.84 19.14 -8.62
C GLN A 39 13.06 18.42 -7.51
N MET A 40 13.37 17.13 -7.29
CA MET A 40 12.83 16.38 -6.17
C MET A 40 13.24 17.03 -4.84
N PRO A 41 12.31 17.26 -3.89
CA PRO A 41 12.64 17.76 -2.56
C PRO A 41 13.60 16.82 -1.84
N ALA A 42 14.59 17.37 -1.14
CA ALA A 42 15.44 16.57 -0.27
C ALA A 42 14.63 16.05 0.93
N PHE A 43 14.82 14.78 1.29
CA PHE A 43 14.14 14.18 2.44
C PHE A 43 14.98 13.10 3.11
N ARG A 44 14.69 12.88 4.39
CA ARG A 44 15.16 11.73 5.16
C ARG A 44 14.03 11.25 6.05
N LEU A 45 13.62 10.00 5.88
CA LEU A 45 12.46 9.42 6.55
C LEU A 45 12.89 8.23 7.42
N PRO A 46 12.38 8.13 8.66
CA PRO A 46 12.54 6.92 9.46
C PRO A 46 11.66 5.81 8.86
N GLY A 47 12.20 4.60 8.81
CA GLY A 47 11.47 3.39 8.43
C GLY A 47 10.93 2.64 9.65
N LEU A 48 10.01 1.73 9.38
CA LEU A 48 9.25 1.01 10.43
C LEU A 48 10.09 -0.01 11.21
N ASN A 49 11.22 -0.45 10.65
CA ASN A 49 12.12 -1.46 11.23
C ASN A 49 13.39 -0.86 11.85
N GLY A 50 13.40 0.45 12.15
CA GLY A 50 14.57 1.15 12.66
C GLY A 50 15.65 1.46 11.62
N SER A 51 15.50 1.00 10.37
CA SER A 51 16.24 1.54 9.22
C SER A 51 15.57 2.81 8.73
N GLY A 52 16.29 3.67 8.00
CA GLY A 52 15.73 4.88 7.37
C GLY A 52 16.12 4.94 5.90
N GLY A 53 15.52 5.88 5.18
CA GLY A 53 15.83 6.16 3.78
C GLY A 53 15.88 7.65 3.50
N SER A 54 16.56 8.02 2.42
CA SER A 54 16.72 9.39 1.95
C SER A 54 16.50 9.52 0.44
N ASP A 55 16.35 10.76 -0.04
CA ASP A 55 16.28 11.03 -1.47
C ASP A 55 17.55 10.58 -2.23
N ALA A 56 18.71 10.60 -1.56
CA ALA A 56 19.98 10.20 -2.16
C ALA A 56 20.01 8.72 -2.54
N ASP A 57 19.31 7.86 -1.79
CA ASP A 57 19.23 6.40 -2.02
C ASP A 57 18.43 6.04 -3.29
N LEU A 58 17.71 7.02 -3.86
CA LEU A 58 16.84 6.91 -5.02
C LEU A 58 17.48 7.43 -6.32
N ARG A 59 18.72 7.92 -6.26
CA ARG A 59 19.43 8.42 -7.46
C ARG A 59 19.53 7.34 -8.53
N ASN A 60 19.44 7.75 -9.80
CA ASN A 60 19.49 6.89 -10.98
C ASN A 60 18.34 5.86 -11.06
N LYS A 61 17.23 6.10 -10.36
CA LYS A 61 16.03 5.27 -10.41
C LYS A 61 14.83 6.13 -10.76
N VAL A 62 13.86 5.54 -11.46
CA VAL A 62 12.52 6.11 -11.57
C VAL A 62 11.76 5.68 -10.32
N THR A 63 11.38 6.64 -9.46
CA THR A 63 10.72 6.35 -8.19
C THR A 63 9.37 7.06 -8.10
N ILE A 64 8.35 6.32 -7.65
CA ILE A 64 7.03 6.86 -7.30
C ILE A 64 6.95 6.89 -5.77
N ILE A 65 6.78 8.08 -5.20
CA ILE A 65 6.62 8.28 -3.76
C ILE A 65 5.15 8.54 -3.46
N ARG A 66 4.55 7.76 -2.57
CA ARG A 66 3.17 7.94 -2.12
C ARG A 66 3.14 8.31 -0.65
N PHE A 67 2.58 9.46 -0.34
CA PHE A 67 2.25 9.85 1.03
C PHE A 67 0.83 9.39 1.33
N TRP A 68 0.66 8.61 2.40
CA TRP A 68 -0.65 8.17 2.87
C TRP A 68 -0.75 8.32 4.38
N ALA A 69 -1.98 8.39 4.83
CA ALA A 69 -2.41 8.60 6.20
C ALA A 69 -3.65 7.74 6.43
N SER A 70 -3.78 7.12 7.61
CA SER A 70 -4.91 6.24 7.92
C SER A 70 -6.03 6.93 8.72
N TRP A 71 -5.94 8.24 8.93
CA TRP A 71 -6.87 9.03 9.73
C TRP A 71 -7.86 9.80 8.87
#